data_AF-A0A7Y3EFH9-F1
#
_entry.id   AF-A0A7Y3EFH9-F1
#
_cell.length_a   1.000
_cell.length_b   1.000
_cell.length_c   1.000
_cell.angle_alpha   90.00
_cell.angle_beta   90.00
_cell.angle_gamma   90.00
#
_symmetry.space_group_name_H-M   'P 1'
#
loop_
_entity.id
_entity.type
_entity.pdbx_description
1 polymer ?
#
loop_
_entity_poly.entity_id
_entity_poly.type
_entity_poly.pdbx_seq_one_letter_code
_entity_poly.pdbx_strand_id
1 'polypeptide(L)'
;MRPSVTNEDLMRFLDGELPPEEVVRVRDALEVSTELQRELRIYEAIREDVGGLTYDPPAHRSVWDGVQRRLTRPIGWILFVSGAILWLAYGSWVFATSAANPIQKLAVGALAVGFLILLGSTVSERVREFRNDPYRDIQR
;
A
#
# COMPACT_ATOMS: atom_id res chain seq x y z
N MET A 1 38.45 23.19 -33.75
CA MET A 1 37.02 23.40 -33.43
C MET A 1 36.76 22.70 -32.11
N ARG A 2 36.41 23.45 -31.05
CA ARG A 2 35.99 22.83 -29.78
C ARG A 2 34.60 22.21 -30.00
N PRO A 3 34.32 20.97 -29.57
CA PRO A 3 33.00 20.38 -29.73
C PRO A 3 31.97 21.26 -29.01
N SER A 4 30.86 21.56 -29.70
CA SER A 4 29.76 22.34 -29.15
C SER A 4 29.10 21.56 -28.02
N VAL A 5 28.96 22.18 -26.85
CA VAL A 5 28.12 21.65 -25.76
C VAL A 5 26.69 21.52 -26.28
N THR A 6 26.07 20.36 -26.07
CA THR A 6 24.72 20.07 -26.54
C THR A 6 23.68 20.23 -25.42
N ASN A 7 22.41 20.27 -25.79
CA ASN A 7 21.30 20.36 -24.83
C ASN A 7 21.22 19.12 -23.92
N GLU A 8 21.61 17.96 -24.45
CA GLU A 8 21.72 16.73 -23.68
C GLU A 8 22.79 16.85 -22.58
N ASP A 9 23.92 17.49 -22.89
CA ASP A 9 24.96 17.75 -21.89
C ASP A 9 24.46 18.70 -20.78
N LEU A 10 23.64 19.71 -21.11
CA LEU A 10 23.06 20.63 -20.12
C LEU A 10 22.07 19.91 -19.19
N MET A 11 21.24 19.00 -19.71
CA MET A 11 20.33 18.21 -18.89
C MET A 11 21.09 17.25 -17.97
N ARG A 12 22.08 16.52 -18.52
CA ARG A 12 22.94 15.62 -17.73
C ARG A 12 23.77 16.38 -16.69
N PHE A 13 24.17 17.61 -16.98
CA PHE A 13 24.81 18.51 -16.02
C PHE A 13 23.87 18.87 -14.87
N LEU A 14 22.61 19.20 -15.17
CA LEU A 14 21.58 19.56 -14.18
C LEU A 14 21.22 18.38 -13.26
N ASP A 15 21.22 17.15 -13.79
CA ASP A 15 20.93 15.91 -13.06
C ASP A 15 22.17 15.34 -12.35
N GLY A 16 23.37 15.89 -12.60
CA GLY A 16 24.61 15.45 -11.98
C GLY A 16 25.19 14.15 -12.56
N GLU A 17 24.77 13.77 -13.77
CA GLU A 17 25.14 12.52 -14.45
C GLU A 17 26.37 12.66 -15.37
N LEU A 18 27.01 13.82 -15.39
CA LEU A 18 28.24 14.04 -16.17
C LEU A 18 29.48 13.59 -15.41
N PRO A 19 30.42 12.88 -16.07
CA PRO A 19 31.71 12.56 -15.48
C PRO A 19 32.58 13.81 -15.29
N PRO A 20 33.57 13.79 -14.39
CA PRO A 20 34.30 14.98 -13.96
C PRO A 20 34.97 15.77 -15.09
N GLU A 21 35.52 15.09 -16.10
CA GLU A 21 36.10 15.74 -17.28
C GLU A 21 35.09 16.53 -18.13
N GLU A 22 33.82 16.10 -18.16
CA GLU A 22 32.76 16.73 -18.94
C GLU A 22 32.11 17.90 -18.20
N VAL A 23 32.04 17.82 -16.87
CA VAL A 23 31.57 18.92 -16.01
C VAL A 23 32.41 20.18 -16.19
N VAL A 24 33.75 20.03 -16.28
CA VAL A 24 34.66 21.17 -16.51
C VAL A 24 34.38 21.79 -17.88
N ARG A 25 34.18 20.96 -18.91
CA ARG A 25 33.88 21.42 -20.28
C ARG A 25 32.57 22.23 -20.35
N VAL A 26 31.51 21.74 -19.69
CA VAL A 26 30.21 22.44 -19.67
C VAL A 26 30.31 23.75 -18.90
N ARG A 27 31.03 23.77 -17.76
CA ARG A 27 31.25 25.00 -16.99
C ARG A 27 32.03 26.05 -17.77
N ASP A 28 33.11 25.66 -18.44
CA ASP A 28 33.91 26.58 -19.27
C ASP A 28 33.08 27.15 -20.44
N ALA A 29 32.15 26.37 -21.00
CA ALA A 29 31.24 26.83 -22.05
C ALA A 29 30.17 27.79 -21.52
N LEU A 30 29.67 27.55 -20.30
CA LEU A 30 28.72 28.43 -19.62
C LEU A 30 29.33 29.79 -19.25
N GLU A 31 30.62 29.87 -18.95
CA GLU A 31 31.29 31.14 -18.66
C GLU A 31 31.38 32.07 -19.89
N VAL A 32 31.44 31.49 -21.09
CA VAL A 32 31.64 32.24 -22.34
C VAL A 32 30.33 32.48 -23.10
N SER A 33 29.33 31.62 -22.95
CA SER A 33 28.08 31.69 -23.73
C SER A 33 26.87 32.12 -22.91
N THR A 34 26.33 33.29 -23.23
CA THR A 34 25.06 33.78 -22.67
C THR A 34 23.84 32.99 -23.13
N GLU A 35 23.93 32.30 -24.28
CA GLU A 35 22.87 31.44 -24.80
C GLU A 35 22.72 30.17 -23.95
N LEU A 36 23.83 29.50 -23.64
CA LEU A 36 23.83 28.30 -22.78
C LEU A 36 23.37 28.64 -21.36
N GLN A 37 23.73 29.81 -20.83
CA GLN A 37 23.22 30.28 -19.53
C GLN A 37 21.70 30.50 -19.53
N ARG A 38 21.14 30.97 -20.66
CA ARG A 38 19.68 31.14 -20.80
C ARG A 38 18.98 29.80 -20.83
N GLU A 39 19.51 28.84 -21.58
CA GLU A 39 18.94 27.50 -21.72
C GLU A 39 18.99 26.71 -20.41
N LEU A 40 20.10 26.80 -19.67
CA LEU A 40 20.22 26.23 -18.32
C LEU A 40 19.14 26.77 -17.36
N ARG A 41 18.89 28.09 -17.37
CA ARG A 41 17.83 28.70 -16.54
C ARG A 41 16.42 28.22 -16.91
N ILE A 42 16.17 27.91 -18.18
CA ILE A 42 14.88 27.35 -18.60
C ILE A 42 14.70 25.94 -18.02
N TYR A 43 15.75 25.11 -18.05
CA TYR A 43 15.71 23.77 -17.46
C TYR A 43 15.57 23.79 -15.94
N GLU A 44 16.24 24.72 -15.26
CA GLU A 44 16.06 24.95 -13.81
C GLU A 44 14.62 25.31 -13.46
N ALA A 45 13.99 26.23 -14.21
CA ALA A 45 12.60 26.63 -13.99
C ALA A 45 11.63 25.45 -14.17
N ILE A 46 11.82 24.63 -15.21
CA ILE A 46 10.99 23.44 -15.44
C ILE A 46 11.16 22.42 -14.30
N ARG A 47 12.40 22.22 -13.82
CA ARG A 47 12.67 21.31 -12.70
C ARG A 47 12.02 21.79 -11.41
N GLU A 48 12.00 23.09 -11.15
CA GLU A 48 11.34 23.66 -9.98
C GLU A 48 9.81 23.48 -10.05
N ASP A 49 9.21 23.80 -11.20
CA ASP A 49 7.78 23.62 -11.45
C ASP A 49 7.35 22.15 -11.31
N VAL A 50 8.14 21.21 -11.83
CA VAL A 50 7.89 19.76 -11.71
C VAL A 50 8.21 19.26 -10.30
N GLY A 51 9.24 19.80 -9.64
CA GLY A 51 9.59 19.49 -8.27
C GLY A 51 8.47 19.82 -7.29
N GLY A 52 7.76 20.94 -7.51
CA GLY A 52 6.57 21.32 -6.77
C GLY A 52 5.35 20.41 -7.00
N LEU A 53 5.36 19.58 -8.05
CA LEU A 53 4.36 18.53 -8.29
C LEU A 53 4.70 17.22 -7.59
N THR A 54 5.86 17.13 -6.92
CA THR A 54 6.18 15.96 -6.10
C THR A 54 5.16 15.87 -4.98
N TYR A 55 4.31 14.85 -5.09
CA TYR A 55 3.34 14.49 -4.06
C TYR A 55 4.10 14.10 -2.80
N ASP A 56 4.18 15.02 -1.83
CA ASP A 56 4.53 14.69 -0.45
C ASP A 56 3.34 13.91 0.13
N PRO A 57 3.47 12.60 0.39
CA PRO A 57 2.42 11.87 1.10
C PRO A 57 2.27 12.56 2.46
N PRO A 58 1.06 12.92 2.89
CA PRO A 58 0.89 13.72 4.09
C PRO A 58 1.53 12.99 5.27
N ALA A 59 2.57 13.59 5.86
CA ALA A 59 3.39 13.07 6.96
C ALA A 59 2.63 12.94 8.31
N HIS A 60 1.33 12.70 8.27
CA HIS A 60 0.50 12.43 9.42
C HIS A 60 0.39 10.91 9.64
N ARG A 61 1.53 10.24 9.89
CA ARG A 61 1.47 8.96 10.61
C ARG A 61 1.08 9.28 12.04
N SER A 62 -0.22 9.40 12.27
CA SER A 62 -0.79 9.61 13.60
C SER A 62 -0.29 8.51 14.52
N VAL A 63 0.24 8.87 15.68
CA VAL A 63 0.69 7.92 16.72
C VAL A 63 -0.43 6.91 17.04
N TRP A 64 -1.68 7.34 16.84
CA TRP A 64 -2.88 6.52 16.94
C TRP A 64 -2.98 5.40 15.89
N ASP A 65 -2.49 5.57 14.66
CA ASP A 65 -2.50 4.50 13.65
C ASP A 65 -1.58 3.33 14.04
N GLY A 66 -0.46 3.63 14.69
CA GLY A 66 0.46 2.63 15.21
C GLY A 66 -0.14 1.82 16.36
N VAL A 67 -0.84 2.50 17.27
CA VAL A 67 -1.54 1.88 18.42
C VAL A 67 -2.75 1.07 17.93
N GLN A 68 -3.55 1.63 17.02
CA GLN A 68 -4.74 0.99 16.45
C GLN A 68 -4.39 -0.28 15.65
N ARG A 69 -3.27 -0.28 14.93
CA ARG A 69 -2.83 -1.46 14.17
C ARG A 69 -2.25 -2.56 15.07
N ARG A 70 -1.60 -2.20 16.19
CA ARG A 70 -0.88 -3.17 17.04
C ARG A 70 -1.72 -3.77 18.17
N LEU A 71 -2.67 -3.04 18.76
CA LEU A 71 -3.41 -3.51 19.95
C LEU A 71 -4.85 -3.93 19.63
N THR A 72 -5.61 -3.10 18.92
CA THR A 72 -7.02 -3.38 18.64
C THR A 72 -7.23 -4.59 17.72
N ARG A 73 -6.34 -4.82 16.74
CA ARG A 73 -6.45 -5.96 15.83
C ARG A 73 -6.32 -7.32 16.52
N PRO A 74 -5.24 -7.64 17.26
CA PRO A 74 -5.10 -8.96 17.87
C PRO A 74 -6.14 -9.21 18.96
N ILE A 75 -6.43 -8.21 19.81
CA ILE A 75 -7.43 -8.35 20.89
C ILE A 75 -8.83 -8.56 20.32
N GLY A 76 -9.20 -7.81 19.27
CA GLY A 76 -10.46 -7.98 18.58
C GLY A 76 -10.65 -9.39 18.02
N TRP A 77 -9.62 -9.95 17.39
CA TRP A 77 -9.66 -11.33 16.88
C TRP A 77 -9.78 -12.37 18.00
N ILE A 78 -9.06 -12.20 19.12
CA ILE A 78 -9.15 -13.11 20.26
C ILE A 78 -10.57 -13.11 20.84
N LEU A 79 -11.13 -11.92 21.09
CA LEU A 79 -12.50 -11.79 21.61
C LEU A 79 -13.54 -12.34 20.63
N PHE A 80 -13.37 -12.07 19.33
CA PHE A 80 -14.28 -12.56 18.31
C PHE A 80 -14.24 -14.10 18.21
N VAL A 81 -13.06 -14.71 18.13
CA VAL A 81 -12.91 -16.17 18.02
C VAL A 81 -13.38 -16.86 19.29
N SER A 82 -12.99 -16.38 20.47
CA SER A 82 -13.44 -16.95 21.74
C SER A 82 -14.95 -16.83 21.92
N GLY A 83 -15.53 -15.67 21.62
CA GLY A 83 -16.97 -15.45 21.64
C GLY A 83 -17.73 -16.36 20.66
N ALA A 84 -17.21 -16.51 19.44
CA ALA A 84 -17.80 -17.40 18.43
C ALA A 84 -17.79 -18.86 18.89
N ILE A 85 -16.69 -19.34 19.48
CA ILE A 85 -16.58 -20.70 20.03
C ILE A 85 -17.59 -20.91 21.16
N LEU A 86 -17.65 -19.99 22.12
CA LEU A 86 -18.60 -20.06 23.23
C LEU A 86 -20.06 -20.05 22.76
N TRP A 87 -20.37 -19.18 21.80
CA TRP A 87 -21.71 -19.08 21.22
C TRP A 87 -22.12 -20.36 20.48
N LEU A 88 -21.21 -20.94 19.68
CA LEU A 88 -21.45 -22.21 19.00
C LEU A 88 -21.62 -23.37 19.99
N ALA A 89 -20.79 -23.43 21.04
CA ALA A 89 -20.88 -24.46 22.07
C ALA A 89 -22.21 -24.38 22.84
N TYR A 90 -22.58 -23.16 23.28
CA TYR A 90 -23.84 -22.93 23.98
C TYR A 90 -25.04 -23.23 23.07
N GLY A 91 -25.04 -22.74 21.83
CA GLY A 91 -26.10 -23.00 20.86
C GLY A 91 -26.25 -24.50 20.56
N SER A 92 -25.14 -25.22 20.42
CA SER A 92 -25.15 -26.68 20.22
C SER A 92 -25.72 -27.41 21.43
N TRP A 93 -25.36 -26.99 22.64
CA TRP A 93 -25.90 -27.56 23.87
C TRP A 93 -27.42 -27.34 23.98
N VAL A 94 -27.89 -26.11 23.77
CA VAL A 94 -29.33 -25.78 23.75
C VAL A 94 -30.07 -26.58 22.68
N PHE A 95 -29.48 -26.70 21.49
CA PHE A 95 -30.07 -27.47 20.39
C PHE A 95 -30.19 -28.96 20.76
N ALA A 96 -29.16 -29.54 21.38
CA ALA A 96 -29.16 -30.92 21.83
C ALA A 96 -30.21 -31.17 22.93
N THR A 97 -30.30 -30.30 23.93
CA THR A 97 -31.21 -30.46 25.08
C THR A 97 -32.65 -30.01 24.81
N SER A 98 -32.91 -29.33 23.70
CA SER A 98 -34.25 -28.86 23.36
C SER A 98 -35.25 -30.02 23.19
N ALA A 99 -36.48 -29.82 23.65
CA ALA A 99 -37.59 -30.77 23.46
C ALA A 99 -38.22 -30.69 22.05
N ALA A 100 -37.55 -30.06 21.09
CA ALA A 100 -38.06 -29.89 19.73
C ALA A 100 -38.21 -31.23 19.00
N ASN A 101 -39.18 -31.29 18.09
CA ASN A 101 -39.42 -32.48 17.26
C ASN A 101 -38.18 -32.80 16.40
N PRO A 102 -37.82 -34.08 16.19
CA PRO A 102 -36.70 -34.49 15.34
C PRO A 102 -36.65 -33.84 13.95
N ILE A 103 -37.80 -33.64 13.30
CA ILE A 103 -37.87 -33.00 11.97
C ILE A 103 -37.45 -31.53 12.03
N GLN A 104 -37.90 -30.80 13.07
CA GLN A 104 -37.52 -29.41 13.28
C GLN A 104 -36.03 -29.29 13.59
N LYS A 105 -35.49 -30.21 14.41
CA LYS A 105 -34.04 -30.29 14.67
C LYS A 105 -33.27 -30.50 13.36
N LEU A 106 -33.70 -31.45 12.52
CA LEU A 106 -33.05 -31.70 11.23
C LEU A 106 -33.09 -30.48 10.31
N ALA A 107 -34.24 -29.81 10.18
CA ALA A 107 -34.37 -28.63 9.31
C ALA A 107 -33.48 -27.46 9.78
N VAL A 108 -33.52 -27.14 11.08
CA VAL A 108 -32.69 -26.07 11.66
C VAL A 108 -31.21 -26.43 11.60
N GLY A 109 -30.86 -27.68 11.91
CA GLY A 109 -29.49 -28.19 11.85
C GLY A 109 -28.92 -28.13 10.44
N ALA A 110 -29.69 -28.56 9.43
CA ALA A 110 -29.28 -28.50 8.03
C ALA A 110 -29.04 -27.05 7.58
N LEU A 111 -29.92 -26.11 7.97
CA LEU A 111 -29.75 -24.69 7.66
C LEU A 111 -28.51 -24.11 8.35
N ALA A 112 -28.31 -24.39 9.63
CA ALA A 112 -27.16 -23.91 10.39
C ALA A 112 -25.83 -24.45 9.83
N VAL A 113 -25.76 -25.76 9.56
CA VAL A 113 -24.58 -26.40 8.96
C VAL A 113 -24.33 -25.87 7.55
N GLY A 114 -25.36 -25.76 6.72
CA GLY A 114 -25.24 -25.18 5.38
C GLY A 114 -24.70 -23.73 5.42
N PHE A 115 -25.22 -22.91 6.34
CA PHE A 115 -24.73 -21.56 6.55
C PHE A 115 -23.25 -21.54 6.99
N LEU A 116 -22.85 -22.41 7.93
CA LEU A 116 -21.45 -22.50 8.38
C LEU A 116 -20.51 -22.96 7.27
N ILE A 117 -20.95 -23.87 6.39
CA ILE A 117 -20.16 -24.31 5.23
C ILE A 117 -19.97 -23.15 4.25
N LEU A 118 -21.03 -22.39 3.93
CA LEU A 118 -20.96 -21.23 3.03
C LEU A 118 -20.11 -20.10 3.61
N LEU A 119 -20.25 -19.83 4.91
CA LEU A 119 -19.43 -18.84 5.59
C LEU A 119 -17.97 -19.30 5.62
N GLY A 120 -17.72 -20.58 5.92
CA GLY A 120 -16.38 -21.16 5.94
C GLY A 120 -15.69 -21.13 4.57
N SER A 121 -16.42 -21.38 3.48
CA SER A 121 -15.86 -21.35 2.12
C SER A 121 -15.41 -19.94 1.73
N THR A 122 -16.28 -18.95 1.94
CA THR A 122 -15.98 -17.54 1.66
C THR A 122 -14.83 -17.02 2.52
N VAL A 123 -14.82 -17.32 3.82
CA VAL A 123 -13.71 -16.94 4.71
C VAL A 123 -12.41 -17.63 4.29
N SER A 124 -12.43 -18.92 3.97
CA SER A 124 -11.24 -19.65 3.52
C SER A 124 -10.67 -19.07 2.23
N GLU A 125 -11.55 -18.73 1.28
CA GLU A 125 -11.15 -18.10 0.01
C GLU A 125 -10.50 -16.75 0.26
N ARG A 126 -11.12 -15.89 1.08
CA ARG A 126 -10.55 -14.59 1.47
C ARG A 126 -9.23 -14.69 2.20
N VAL A 127 -9.08 -15.66 3.11
CA VAL A 127 -7.82 -15.89 3.82
C VAL A 127 -6.74 -16.36 2.85
N ARG A 128 -7.07 -17.21 1.87
CA ARG A 128 -6.12 -17.67 0.85
C ARG A 128 -5.69 -16.52 -0.07
N GLU A 129 -6.64 -15.72 -0.54
CA GLU A 129 -6.40 -14.51 -1.33
C GLU A 129 -5.46 -13.56 -0.58
N PHE A 130 -5.79 -13.24 0.68
CA PHE A 130 -4.98 -12.35 1.52
C PHE A 130 -3.58 -12.87 1.86
N ARG A 131 -3.36 -14.19 1.84
CA ARG A 131 -2.03 -14.79 2.05
C ARG A 131 -1.18 -14.78 0.78
N ASN A 132 -1.80 -14.82 -0.39
CA ASN A 132 -1.12 -14.94 -1.68
C ASN A 132 -1.05 -13.62 -2.46
N ASP A 133 -1.68 -12.54 -1.97
CA ASP A 133 -1.67 -11.24 -2.61
C ASP A 133 -0.31 -10.53 -2.47
N PRO A 134 0.47 -10.35 -3.56
CA PRO A 134 1.76 -9.66 -3.54
C PRO A 134 1.66 -8.15 -3.28
N TYR A 135 0.46 -7.57 -3.46
CA TYR A 135 0.21 -6.14 -3.35
C TYR A 135 -0.39 -5.73 -2.00
N ARG A 136 -0.47 -6.67 -1.06
CA ARG A 136 -1.12 -6.48 0.25
C ARG A 136 -0.60 -5.30 1.08
N ASP A 137 0.66 -4.91 0.89
CA ASP A 137 1.31 -3.83 1.64
C ASP A 137 1.47 -2.53 0.84
N ILE A 138 0.98 -2.48 -0.41
CA ILE A 138 1.03 -1.25 -1.21
C ILE A 138 -0.12 -0.34 -0.80
N GLN A 139 0.22 0.72 -0.07
CA GLN A 139 -0.71 1.80 0.24
C GLN A 139 -0.86 2.68 -1.01
N ARG A 140 -2.10 2.81 -1.51
CA ARG A 140 -2.46 3.78 -2.56
C ARG A 140 -2.72 5.15 -1.97
#